data_AF-A0A386HRI8-F1
#
_entry.id   AF-A0A386HRI8-F1
#
_cell.length_a   1.000
_cell.length_b   1.000
_cell.length_c   1.000
_cell.angle_alpha   90.00
_cell.angle_beta   90.00
_cell.angle_gamma   90.00
#
_symmetry.space_group_name_H-M   'P 1'
#
loop_
_entity.id
_entity.type
_entity.pdbx_description
1 polymer ?
#
loop_
_entity_poly.entity_id
_entity_poly.type
_entity_poly.pdbx_seq_one_letter_code
_entity_poly.pdbx_strand_id
1 'polypeptide(L)' 'METTIILHPRTKKQVELFRDMAAALKIPFKEKEESTYNPEFVAKIKRSEKNFSEGKFTKIRTADLWK' A
#
# COMPACT_ATOMS: atom_id res chain seq x y z
N MET A 1 -23.38 20.49 10.36
CA MET A 1 -22.00 20.81 9.92
C MET A 1 -21.19 19.55 10.11
N GLU A 2 -20.64 18.99 9.03
CA GLU A 2 -19.81 17.78 9.12
C GLU A 2 -18.34 18.20 9.21
N THR A 3 -17.69 17.89 10.32
CA THR A 3 -16.28 18.20 10.55
C THR A 3 -15.50 16.88 10.55
N THR A 4 -14.59 16.71 9.59
CA THR A 4 -13.73 15.52 9.52
C THR A 4 -12.40 15.82 10.20
N ILE A 5 -12.01 14.97 11.16
CA ILE A 5 -10.72 15.03 11.85
C ILE A 5 -9.88 13.84 11.37
N ILE A 6 -8.68 14.11 10.85
CA ILE A 6 -7.73 13.09 10.39
C ILE A 6 -6.54 13.08 11.35
N LEU A 7 -6.23 11.91 11.92
CA LEU A 7 -5.08 11.70 12.80
C LEU A 7 -3.99 10.97 12.01
N HIS A 8 -2.75 11.44 12.09
CA HIS A 8 -1.57 10.80 11.48
C HIS A 8 -0.66 10.18 12.57
N PRO A 9 -1.04 9.02 13.14
CA PRO A 9 -0.22 8.34 14.14
C PRO A 9 1.13 7.93 13.55
N ARG A 10 2.19 8.07 14.35
CA ARG A 10 3.59 7.78 13.92
C ARG A 10 4.08 6.42 14.39
N THR A 11 3.34 5.74 15.27
CA THR A 11 3.72 4.44 15.83
C THR A 11 2.51 3.51 15.95
N LYS A 12 2.76 2.18 15.93
CA LYS A 12 1.69 1.17 16.08
C LYS A 12 0.92 1.32 17.40
N LYS A 13 1.61 1.63 18.50
CA LYS A 13 0.98 1.88 19.80
C LYS A 13 -0.01 3.05 19.79
N GLN A 14 0.27 4.10 19.01
CA GLN A 14 -0.66 5.22 18.86
C GLN A 14 -1.91 4.81 18.08
N VAL A 15 -1.77 3.98 17.04
CA VAL A 15 -2.92 3.43 16.29
C VAL A 15 -3.81 2.62 17.22
N GLU A 16 -3.23 1.73 18.01
CA GLU A 16 -3.97 0.90 18.99
C GLU A 16 -4.71 1.76 20.01
N LEU A 17 -4.04 2.76 20.60
CA LEU A 17 -4.67 3.68 21.55
C LEU A 17 -5.89 4.41 20.95
N PHE A 18 -5.76 4.95 19.73
CA PHE A 18 -6.86 5.65 19.08
C PHE A 18 -8.01 4.69 18.69
N ARG A 19 -7.68 3.46 18.30
CA ARG A 19 -8.66 2.42 17.99
C ARG A 19 -9.49 2.06 19.22
N ASP A 20 -8.83 1.82 20.35
CA ASP A 20 -9.50 1.48 21.61
C ASP A 20 -10.38 2.63 22.11
N MET A 21 -9.86 3.86 22.02
CA MET A 21 -10.62 5.06 22.38
C MET A 21 -11.86 5.24 21.49
N ALA A 22 -11.72 5.07 20.17
CA ALA A 22 -12.85 5.16 19.24
C ALA A 22 -13.89 4.06 19.51
N ALA A 23 -13.45 2.83 19.80
CA ALA A 23 -14.32 1.72 20.15
C ALA A 23 -15.09 1.97 21.46
N ALA A 24 -14.40 2.46 22.51
CA ALA A 24 -15.02 2.79 23.79
C ALA A 24 -16.09 3.88 23.65
N LEU A 25 -15.86 4.86 22.76
CA LEU A 25 -16.79 5.94 22.48
C LEU A 25 -17.85 5.58 21.43
N LYS A 26 -17.83 4.36 20.90
CA LYS A 26 -18.70 3.89 19.81
C LYS A 26 -18.67 4.81 18.57
N ILE A 27 -17.52 5.41 18.31
CA ILE A 27 -17.31 6.29 17.15
C ILE A 27 -16.97 5.42 15.95
N PRO A 28 -17.69 5.55 14.81
CA PRO A 28 -17.32 4.86 13.59
C PRO A 28 -16.00 5.41 13.05
N PHE A 29 -15.05 4.53 12.74
CA PHE A 29 -13.78 4.89 12.13
C PHE A 29 -13.49 4.03 10.91
N LYS A 30 -12.64 4.54 10.02
CA LYS A 30 -12.14 3.83 8.84
C LYS A 30 -10.63 3.83 8.89
N GLU A 31 -10.04 2.65 8.88
CA GLU A 31 -8.59 2.50 8.68
C GLU A 31 -8.34 2.57 7.17
N LYS A 32 -7.64 3.62 6.73
CA LYS A 32 -7.06 3.66 5.39
C LYS A 32 -5.63 3.17 5.51
N GLU A 33 -5.37 1.96 5.06
CA GLU A 33 -4.01 1.57 4.72
C GLU A 33 -3.63 2.31 3.43
N GLU A 34 -2.97 3.47 3.59
CA GLU A 34 -2.31 4.10 2.45
C GLU A 34 -1.12 3.23 2.06
N SER A 35 -1.31 2.42 1.01
CA SER A 35 -0.16 1.77 0.38
C SER A 35 0.75 2.86 -0.16
N THR A 36 2.02 2.80 0.22
CA THR A 36 3.05 3.71 -0.32
C THR A 36 3.23 3.57 -1.82
N TYR A 37 2.73 2.47 -2.40
CA TYR A 37 2.77 2.20 -3.83
C TYR A 37 1.36 2.15 -4.42
N ASN A 38 1.23 2.67 -5.64
CA ASN A 38 -0.02 2.57 -6.39
C ASN A 38 -0.40 1.07 -6.56
N PRO A 39 -1.63 0.66 -6.23
CA PRO A 39 -2.07 -0.73 -6.36
C PRO A 39 -1.89 -1.33 -7.77
N GLU A 40 -2.10 -0.55 -8.82
CA GLU A 40 -1.89 -0.99 -10.21
C GLU A 40 -0.41 -1.26 -10.50
N PHE A 41 0.48 -0.47 -9.91
CA PHE A 41 1.92 -0.70 -9.99
C PHE A 41 2.29 -2.03 -9.31
N VAL A 42 1.79 -2.28 -8.11
CA VAL A 42 2.01 -3.56 -7.40
C VAL A 42 1.47 -4.74 -8.22
N ALA A 43 0.27 -4.60 -8.81
CA ALA A 43 -0.32 -5.63 -9.66
C ALA A 43 0.54 -5.91 -10.91
N LYS A 44 1.10 -4.87 -11.53
CA LYS A 44 2.02 -5.00 -12.67
C LYS A 44 3.29 -5.77 -12.30
N ILE A 45 3.90 -5.47 -11.15
CA ILE A 45 5.10 -6.17 -10.68
C ILE A 45 4.81 -7.65 -10.43
N LYS A 46 3.75 -7.97 -9.68
CA LYS A 46 3.34 -9.37 -9.44
C LYS A 46 3.09 -10.14 -10.73
N ARG A 47 2.46 -9.51 -11.73
CA ARG A 47 2.29 -10.11 -13.06
C ARG A 47 3.63 -10.37 -13.75
N SER A 48 4.59 -9.45 -13.63
CA SER A 48 5.93 -9.61 -14.18
C SER A 48 6.68 -10.77 -13.53
N GLU A 49 6.60 -10.91 -12.20
CA GLU A 49 7.20 -12.05 -11.46
C GLU A 49 6.61 -13.38 -11.93
N LYS A 50 5.29 -13.45 -12.07
CA LYS A 50 4.62 -14.63 -12.63
C LYS A 50 5.10 -14.95 -14.04
N ASN A 51 5.11 -13.95 -14.94
CA ASN A 51 5.60 -14.13 -16.30
C ASN A 51 7.05 -14.63 -16.33
N PHE A 52 7.92 -14.14 -15.45
CA PHE A 52 9.30 -14.62 -15.33
C PHE A 52 9.34 -16.09 -14.92
N SER A 53 8.58 -16.48 -13.90
CA SER A 53 8.49 -17.88 -13.45
C SER A 53 7.93 -18.83 -14.52
N GLU A 54 7.04 -18.33 -15.39
CA GLU A 54 6.46 -19.07 -16.53
C GLU A 54 7.35 -19.02 -17.79
N GLY A 55 8.53 -18.40 -17.73
CA GLY A 55 9.43 -18.26 -18.89
C GLY A 55 8.97 -17.25 -19.95
N LYS A 56 7.93 -16.46 -19.67
CA LYS A 56 7.37 -15.40 -20.54
C LYS A 56 8.11 -14.09 -20.37
N PHE A 57 9.42 -14.10 -20.60
CA PHE A 57 10.26 -12.91 -20.53
C PHE A 57 11.22 -12.81 -21.71
N THR A 58 11.71 -11.61 -21.98
CA THR A 58 12.76 -11.38 -22.97
C THR A 58 14.03 -10.92 -22.25
N LYS A 59 15.16 -11.54 -22.57
CA LYS A 59 16.46 -11.12 -22.07
C LYS A 59 17.13 -10.22 -23.11
N ILE A 60 17.55 -9.04 -22.66
CA ILE A 60 18.31 -8.08 -23.46
C ILE A 60 19.69 -7.93 -22.84
N ARG A 61 20.73 -7.78 -23.67
CA ARG A 61 22.08 -7.53 -23.15
C ARG A 61 22.18 -6.07 -22.77
N THR A 62 22.95 -5.75 -21.73
CA THR A 62 23.14 -4.37 -21.27
C THR A 62 23.70 -3.47 -22.38
N ALA A 63 24.55 -4.00 -23.25
CA ALA A 63 25.09 -3.28 -24.40
C ALA A 63 24.03 -2.86 -25.44
N ASP A 64 22.87 -3.54 -25.47
CA ASP A 64 21.77 -3.25 -26.38
C ASP A 64 20.76 -2.24 -25.80
N LEU A 65 20.93 -1.80 -24.53
CA LEU A 65 19.99 -0.89 -23.83
C LEU A 65 20.15 0.59 -24.21
N TRP A 66 21.32 0.99 -24.71
CA TRP A 66 21.71 2.39 -24.88
C TRP A 66 21.90 2.80 -26.34
N LYS A 67 21.18 2.15 -27.26
CA LYS A 67 21.21 2.49 -28.69
C LYS A 67 20.29 3.67 -29.02
#